data_AF-A0A2G8JDE3-F1
#
_entry.id   AF-A0A2G8JDE3-F1
#
_cell.length_a   1.000
_cell.length_b   1.000
_cell.length_c   1.000
_cell.angle_alpha   90.00
_cell.angle_beta   90.00
_cell.angle_gamma   90.00
#
_symmetry.space_group_name_H-M   'P 1'
#
loop_
_entity.id
_entity.type
_entity.pdbx_description
1 polymer ?
#
loop_
_entity_poly.entity_id
_entity_poly.type
_entity_poly.pdbx_seq_one_letter_code
_entity_poly.pdbx_strand_id
1 'polypeptide(L)'
;MVLDKMHARAKGPRAILTRQPTEGRSRDGGLRLGEMERDCLIGYGASMLLLERLMISSDQFEVDVCGECGLLGYSGWCHYCKSSCNVSSLRIPYACKLLFQELQSMNIVPRLKLKKYSE
;
A
#
# COMPACT_ATOMS: atom_id res chain seq x y z
N MET A 1 -12.84 -31.44 -12.79
CA MET A 1 -13.62 -31.87 -11.60
C MET A 1 -13.45 -30.85 -10.48
N VAL A 2 -14.20 -30.93 -9.37
CA VAL A 2 -14.04 -30.00 -8.21
C VAL A 2 -12.62 -30.04 -7.64
N LEU A 3 -12.00 -31.23 -7.67
CA LEU A 3 -10.61 -31.45 -7.28
C LEU A 3 -9.65 -30.53 -8.06
N ASP A 4 -9.91 -30.31 -9.35
CA ASP A 4 -9.14 -29.40 -10.22
C ASP A 4 -9.57 -27.94 -10.10
N LYS A 5 -10.39 -27.55 -9.12
CA LYS A 5 -10.80 -26.15 -8.90
C LYS A 5 -10.61 -25.67 -7.47
N MET A 6 -10.47 -26.58 -6.50
CA MET A 6 -10.21 -26.22 -5.10
C MET A 6 -8.94 -25.37 -4.99
N HIS A 7 -9.07 -24.14 -4.48
CA HIS A 7 -7.96 -23.19 -4.32
C HIS A 7 -8.13 -22.39 -3.03
N ALA A 8 -7.05 -22.28 -2.26
CA ALA A 8 -7.01 -21.50 -1.04
C ALA A 8 -5.58 -20.97 -0.85
N ARG A 9 -5.47 -19.77 -0.29
CA ARG A 9 -4.20 -19.11 -0.02
C ARG A 9 -4.25 -18.44 1.35
N ALA A 10 -3.24 -18.70 2.18
CA ALA A 10 -3.05 -18.03 3.47
C ALA A 10 -1.95 -16.94 3.37
N LYS A 11 -0.71 -17.37 3.09
CA LYS A 11 0.43 -16.51 2.74
C LYS A 11 1.19 -17.19 1.61
N GLY A 12 1.91 -16.42 0.81
CA GLY A 12 2.59 -16.95 -0.37
C GLY A 12 3.50 -15.92 -1.02
N PRO A 13 4.05 -16.24 -2.20
CA PRO A 13 4.96 -15.35 -2.93
C PRO A 13 4.27 -14.04 -3.32
N ARG A 14 5.07 -12.97 -3.42
CA ARG A 14 4.63 -11.63 -3.82
C ARG A 14 5.33 -11.22 -5.11
N ALA A 15 4.65 -10.42 -5.92
CA ALA A 15 5.25 -9.81 -7.10
C ALA A 15 6.40 -8.88 -6.70
N ILE A 16 7.50 -8.86 -7.46
CA ILE A 16 8.69 -8.06 -7.13
C ILE A 16 8.38 -6.56 -7.21
N LEU A 17 7.67 -6.13 -8.26
CA LEU A 17 7.38 -4.72 -8.51
C LEU A 17 6.39 -4.14 -7.49
N THR A 18 5.21 -4.75 -7.35
CA THR A 18 4.11 -4.19 -6.54
C THR A 18 4.05 -4.75 -5.12
N ARG A 19 4.82 -5.80 -4.80
CA ARG A 19 4.77 -6.52 -3.52
C ARG A 19 3.38 -7.04 -3.12
N GLN A 20 2.47 -7.13 -4.08
CA GLN A 20 1.13 -7.70 -3.92
C GLN A 20 1.16 -9.23 -4.12
N PRO A 21 0.14 -9.96 -3.65
CA PRO A 21 -0.04 -11.37 -3.97
C PRO A 21 0.11 -11.66 -5.48
N THR A 22 0.81 -12.74 -5.82
CA THR A 22 0.93 -13.23 -7.21
C THR A 22 -0.44 -13.55 -7.82
N GLU A 23 -0.50 -13.48 -9.15
CA GLU A 23 -1.68 -13.85 -9.92
C GLU A 23 -1.67 -15.33 -10.32
N GLY A 24 -2.86 -15.92 -10.44
CA GLY A 24 -3.08 -17.24 -11.02
C GLY A 24 -2.87 -18.41 -10.04
N ARG A 25 -3.73 -19.43 -10.17
CA ARG A 25 -3.74 -20.59 -9.26
C ARG A 25 -2.47 -21.42 -9.30
N SER A 26 -1.85 -21.58 -10.47
CA SER A 26 -0.60 -22.34 -10.64
C SER A 26 0.60 -21.71 -9.92
N ARG A 27 0.51 -20.42 -9.56
CA ARG A 27 1.56 -19.66 -8.87
C ARG A 27 1.20 -19.33 -7.42
N ASP A 28 0.34 -20.17 -6.84
CA ASP A 28 -0.22 -19.96 -5.50
C ASP A 28 -0.83 -18.55 -5.34
N GLY A 29 -1.53 -18.11 -6.39
CA GLY A 29 -2.02 -16.73 -6.51
C GLY A 29 -3.15 -16.40 -5.55
N GLY A 30 -3.29 -15.11 -5.23
CA GLY A 30 -4.40 -14.60 -4.43
C GLY A 30 -5.71 -14.51 -5.22
N LEU A 31 -6.83 -14.45 -4.49
CA LEU A 31 -8.10 -14.03 -5.08
C LEU A 31 -8.15 -12.50 -5.10
N ARG A 32 -8.63 -11.94 -6.21
CA ARG A 32 -8.73 -10.50 -6.41
C ARG A 32 -10.02 -9.98 -5.77
N LEU A 33 -9.90 -8.96 -4.94
CA LEU A 33 -11.00 -8.07 -4.58
C LEU A 33 -10.93 -6.88 -5.54
N GLY A 34 -11.86 -6.81 -6.47
CA GLY A 34 -11.89 -5.81 -7.52
C GLY A 34 -12.66 -4.55 -7.13
N GLU A 35 -12.87 -3.69 -8.12
CA GLU A 35 -13.57 -2.43 -7.94
C GLU A 35 -15.04 -2.64 -7.59
N MET A 36 -15.69 -3.64 -8.20
CA MET A 36 -17.09 -3.95 -7.92
C MET A 36 -17.28 -4.46 -6.47
N GLU A 37 -16.39 -5.32 -5.98
CA GLU A 37 -16.46 -5.81 -4.60
C GLU A 37 -16.17 -4.70 -3.59
N ARG A 38 -15.24 -3.79 -3.90
CA ARG A 38 -14.98 -2.60 -3.09
C ARG A 38 -16.26 -1.76 -2.96
N ASP A 39 -16.94 -1.50 -4.07
CA ASP A 39 -18.14 -0.65 -4.07
C ASP A 39 -19.29 -1.28 -3.27
N CYS A 40 -19.44 -2.61 -3.33
CA CYS A 40 -20.35 -3.34 -2.45
C CYS A 40 -20.02 -3.12 -0.96
N LEU A 41 -18.74 -3.24 -0.57
CA LEU A 41 -18.30 -3.04 0.82
C LEU A 41 -18.50 -1.60 1.31
N ILE A 42 -18.34 -0.61 0.42
CA ILE A 42 -18.66 0.79 0.70
C ILE A 42 -20.17 0.93 0.95
N GLY A 43 -21.01 0.29 0.14
CA GLY A 43 -22.47 0.29 0.31
C GLY A 43 -22.93 -0.27 1.65
N TYR A 44 -22.23 -1.28 2.19
CA TYR A 44 -22.47 -1.79 3.54
C TYR A 44 -21.94 -0.88 4.67
N GLY A 45 -21.15 0.14 4.37
CA GLY A 45 -20.50 0.99 5.37
C GLY A 45 -19.39 0.29 6.15
N ALA A 46 -18.83 -0.81 5.63
CA ALA A 46 -17.83 -1.63 6.32
C ALA A 46 -16.40 -1.06 6.18
N SER A 47 -16.17 0.14 6.73
CA SER A 47 -14.92 0.91 6.57
C SER A 47 -13.67 0.17 7.07
N MET A 48 -13.74 -0.46 8.24
CA MET A 48 -12.60 -1.21 8.81
C MET A 48 -12.28 -2.48 7.99
N LEU A 49 -13.31 -3.12 7.43
CA LEU A 49 -13.12 -4.29 6.56
C LEU A 49 -12.46 -3.91 5.24
N LEU A 50 -12.81 -2.76 4.67
CA LEU A 50 -12.12 -2.20 3.51
C LEU A 50 -10.64 -1.97 3.78
N LEU A 51 -10.31 -1.35 4.91
CA LEU A 51 -8.91 -1.11 5.31
C LEU A 51 -8.14 -2.42 5.53
N GLU A 52 -8.76 -3.41 6.16
CA GLU A 52 -8.14 -4.71 6.38
C GLU A 52 -7.85 -5.45 5.07
N ARG A 53 -8.84 -5.54 4.16
CA ARG A 53 -8.69 -6.25 2.89
C ARG A 53 -7.75 -5.54 1.91
N LEU A 54 -7.91 -4.23 1.74
CA LEU A 54 -7.18 -3.48 0.71
C LEU A 54 -5.78 -3.02 1.13
N MET A 55 -5.49 -2.95 2.44
CA MET A 55 -4.18 -2.49 2.94
C MET A 55 -3.49 -3.55 3.79
N ILE A 56 -4.08 -3.95 4.93
CA ILE A 56 -3.40 -4.81 5.92
C ILE A 56 -3.05 -6.19 5.34
N SER A 57 -4.03 -6.84 4.72
CA SER A 57 -3.88 -8.19 4.15
C SER A 57 -3.27 -8.22 2.75
N SER A 58 -3.11 -7.06 2.10
CA SER A 58 -2.57 -6.96 0.74
C SER A 58 -1.09 -6.55 0.75
N ASP A 59 -0.80 -5.26 0.89
CA ASP A 59 0.51 -4.68 0.64
C ASP A 59 0.88 -3.58 1.64
N GLN A 60 0.52 -3.73 2.92
CA GLN A 60 0.93 -2.82 3.99
C GLN A 60 2.44 -2.59 4.00
N PHE A 61 2.84 -1.32 4.04
CA PHE A 61 4.23 -0.88 4.13
C PHE A 61 4.38 0.33 5.05
N GLU A 62 5.52 0.43 5.73
CA GLU A 62 5.89 1.58 6.55
C GLU A 62 6.88 2.44 5.77
N VAL A 63 6.56 3.72 5.61
CA VAL A 63 7.37 4.70 4.88
C VAL A 63 7.74 5.85 5.79
N ASP A 64 8.93 6.40 5.57
CA ASP A 64 9.36 7.63 6.21
C ASP A 64 8.92 8.82 5.36
N VAL A 65 8.24 9.78 5.97
CA VAL A 65 7.77 11.02 5.33
C VAL A 65 8.29 12.21 6.12
N CYS A 66 8.83 13.20 5.41
CA CYS A 66 9.23 14.45 6.03
C CYS A 66 8.03 15.40 6.15
N GLY A 67 7.79 15.93 7.35
CA GLY A 67 6.68 16.85 7.63
C GLY A 67 6.83 18.25 7.01
N GLU A 68 8.05 18.67 6.65
CA GLU A 68 8.30 19.97 6.03
C GLU A 68 8.15 19.93 4.51
N CYS A 69 8.91 19.05 3.83
CA CYS A 69 8.92 19.00 2.37
C CYS A 69 7.81 18.12 1.79
N GLY A 70 7.23 17.22 2.60
CA GLY A 70 6.17 16.29 2.19
C GLY A 70 6.66 15.14 1.31
N LEU A 71 7.97 14.94 1.20
CA LEU A 71 8.59 13.89 0.39
C LEU A 71 8.90 12.65 1.23
N LEU A 72 9.06 11.53 0.52
CA LEU A 72 9.51 10.26 1.09
C LEU A 72 10.99 10.34 1.45
N GLY A 73 11.33 9.92 2.66
CA GLY A 73 12.69 9.72 3.15
C GLY A 73 13.08 8.26 3.21
N TYR A 74 14.25 7.99 3.75
CA TYR A 74 14.74 6.62 4.01
C TYR A 74 15.52 6.59 5.32
N SER A 75 15.29 5.57 6.14
CA SER A 75 15.97 5.33 7.42
C SER A 75 15.99 6.56 8.34
N GLY A 76 14.85 7.25 8.48
CA GLY A 76 14.74 8.43 9.33
C GLY A 76 15.46 9.68 8.81
N TRP A 77 15.90 9.68 7.55
CA TRP A 77 16.62 10.79 6.94
C TRP A 77 15.90 11.32 5.69
N CYS A 78 15.75 12.64 5.62
CA CYS A 78 15.27 13.31 4.41
C CYS A 78 16.46 13.81 3.58
N HIS A 79 16.67 13.23 2.39
CA HIS A 79 17.74 13.68 1.48
C HIS A 79 17.51 15.10 0.94
N TYR A 80 16.26 15.56 0.84
CA TYR A 80 15.93 16.88 0.31
C TYR A 80 16.24 17.99 1.33
N CYS A 81 15.75 17.85 2.56
CA CYS A 81 16.01 18.81 3.64
C CYS A 81 17.37 18.60 4.33
N LYS A 82 18.06 17.49 4.04
CA LYS A 82 19.30 17.07 4.71
C LYS A 82 19.17 17.08 6.24
N SER A 83 18.03 16.63 6.74
CA SER A 83 17.69 16.63 8.16
C SER A 83 16.93 15.36 8.54
N SER A 84 17.08 14.97 9.81
CA SER A 84 16.32 13.88 10.45
C SER A 84 15.25 14.38 11.41
N CYS A 85 15.24 15.68 11.74
CA CYS A 85 14.41 16.24 12.81
C CYS A 85 12.89 16.09 12.57
N ASN A 86 12.46 16.23 11.31
CA ASN A 86 11.04 16.29 10.95
C ASN A 86 10.62 15.07 10.09
N VAL A 87 11.23 13.91 10.33
CA VAL A 87 10.84 12.65 9.68
C VAL A 87 9.90 11.86 10.58
N SER A 88 8.84 11.32 9.99
CA SER A 88 7.82 10.54 10.70
C SER A 88 7.46 9.30 9.89
N SER A 89 7.18 8.20 10.59
CA SER A 89 6.77 6.94 9.97
C SER A 89 5.26 6.92 9.72
N LEU A 90 4.87 6.56 8.51
CA LEU A 90 3.47 6.43 8.07
C LEU A 90 3.23 5.03 7.52
N ARG A 91 2.07 4.44 7.86
CA ARG A 91 1.60 3.20 7.23
C ARG A 91 0.80 3.54 5.98
N ILE A 92 1.21 3.00 4.84
CA ILE A 92 0.56 3.22 3.55
C ILE A 92 0.58 1.93 2.72
N PRO A 93 -0.36 1.71 1.77
CA PRO A 93 -0.22 0.65 0.78
C PRO A 93 1.05 0.83 -0.07
N TYR A 94 1.78 -0.26 -0.31
CA TYR A 94 3.01 -0.23 -1.10
C TYR A 94 2.75 0.26 -2.53
N ALA A 95 1.61 -0.09 -3.13
CA ALA A 95 1.21 0.41 -4.44
C ALA A 95 1.16 1.95 -4.49
N CYS A 96 0.70 2.60 -3.42
CA CYS A 96 0.67 4.07 -3.35
C CYS A 96 2.08 4.66 -3.22
N LYS A 97 2.97 4.02 -2.43
CA LYS A 97 4.39 4.39 -2.39
C LYS A 97 5.03 4.29 -3.77
N LEU A 98 4.74 3.23 -4.54
CA LEU A 98 5.25 3.05 -5.90
C LEU A 98 4.72 4.15 -6.83
N LEU A 99 3.41 4.43 -6.77
CA LEU A 99 2.78 5.50 -7.54
C LEU A 99 3.45 6.86 -7.31
N PHE A 100 3.78 7.21 -6.07
CA PHE A 100 4.47 8.47 -5.78
C PHE A 100 5.85 8.54 -6.43
N GLN A 101 6.57 7.43 -6.54
CA GLN A 101 7.87 7.38 -7.21
C GLN A 101 7.72 7.49 -8.74
N GLU A 102 6.71 6.85 -9.32
CA GLU A 102 6.40 6.96 -10.74
C GLU A 102 5.93 8.37 -11.13
N LEU A 103 5.13 9.03 -10.28
CA LEU A 103 4.75 10.42 -10.51
C LEU A 103 5.95 11.36 -10.42
N GLN A 104 6.84 11.16 -9.45
CA GLN A 104 8.06 11.97 -9.32
C GLN A 104 9.00 11.84 -10.53
N SER A 105 9.11 10.64 -11.13
CA SER A 105 9.90 10.47 -12.35
C SER A 105 9.28 11.17 -13.56
N MET A 106 7.95 11.33 -13.58
CA MET A 106 7.21 12.14 -14.55
C MET A 106 7.14 13.63 -14.17
N ASN A 107 7.95 14.09 -13.20
CA ASN A 107 8.00 15.47 -12.72
C ASN A 107 6.68 15.98 -12.09
N ILE A 108 5.83 15.06 -11.61
CA ILE A 108 4.66 15.37 -10.79
C ILE A 108 5.04 15.07 -9.34
N VAL A 109 5.13 16.09 -8.49
CA VAL A 109 5.61 15.93 -7.12
C VAL A 109 4.45 15.89 -6.13
N PRO A 110 4.01 14.70 -5.67
CA PRO A 110 3.02 14.58 -4.60
C PRO A 110 3.68 14.97 -3.27
N ARG A 111 3.24 16.08 -2.67
CA ARG A 111 3.68 16.52 -1.34
C ARG A 111 2.64 16.18 -0.30
N LEU A 112 3.02 15.39 0.70
CA LEU A 112 2.16 15.01 1.81
C LEU A 112 2.18 16.08 2.90
N LYS A 113 1.00 16.36 3.48
CA LYS A 113 0.87 17.18 4.68
C LYS A 113 0.37 16.31 5.82
N LEU A 114 1.16 16.23 6.88
CA LEU A 114 0.88 15.36 8.02
C LEU A 114 0.18 16.16 9.13
N LYS A 115 -0.74 15.49 9.82
CA LYS A 115 -1.36 15.94 11.07
C LYS A 115 -1.28 14.80 12.09
N LYS A 116 -1.32 15.14 13.37
CA LYS A 116 -1.35 14.11 14.42
C LYS A 116 -2.68 13.37 14.37
N TYR A 117 -2.64 12.07 14.64
CA TYR A 117 -3.85 11.23 14.68
C TYR A 117 -4.71 11.48 15.92
N SER A 118 -4.10 12.00 16.99
CA SER A 118 -4.75 12.24 18.29
C SER A 118 -5.39 13.62 18.43
N GLU A 119 -5.32 14.46 17.38
CA GLU A 119 -6.01 15.75 17.30
C GLU A 119 -7.33 15.56 16.55
#